data_AF-A0A9D7VZY0-F1
#
_entry.id   AF-A0A9D7VZY0-F1
#
_cell.length_a   1.000
_cell.length_b   1.000
_cell.length_c   1.000
_cell.angle_alpha   90.00
_cell.angle_beta   90.00
_cell.angle_gamma   90.00
#
_symmetry.space_group_name_H-M   'P 1'
#
loop_
_entity.id
_entity.type
_entity.pdbx_description
1 polymer ?
#
loop_
_entity_poly.entity_id
_entity_poly.type
_entity_poly.pdbx_seq_one_letter_code
_entity_poly.pdbx_strand_id
1 'polypeptide(L)'
;MNTNVIVAAFTIAVTVIIWFGTTNNDESWTGNRNVCVGECYEAWKAENGGSIADIERVKQEALAAASPEALGEVYYGQCIACHGGKGEGGIGPKLAGQAVNDIADKLTGYRAGEPRGAQSAMMWPVAKPMTDDDIGNIAAYIGTL
;
A
#
# COMPACT_ATOMS: atom_id res chain seq x y z
N MET A 1 31.69 -27.11 33.07
CA MET A 1 31.81 -25.68 32.73
C MET A 1 30.90 -24.90 33.66
N ASN A 2 31.39 -23.86 34.34
CA ASN A 2 30.64 -23.15 35.39
C ASN A 2 29.64 -22.16 34.75
N THR A 3 28.34 -22.34 35.01
CA THR A 3 27.26 -21.50 34.47
C THR A 3 27.48 -20.02 34.75
N ASN A 4 28.04 -19.66 35.91
CA ASN A 4 28.33 -18.26 36.25
C ASN A 4 29.42 -17.64 35.36
N VAL A 5 30.39 -18.45 34.92
CA VAL A 5 31.46 -18.00 34.02
C VAL A 5 30.91 -17.79 32.61
N ILE A 6 29.97 -18.63 32.16
CA ILE A 6 29.31 -18.49 30.86
C ILE A 6 28.43 -17.23 30.83
N VAL A 7 27.63 -17.01 31.88
CA VAL A 7 26.78 -15.83 31.99
C VAL A 7 27.62 -14.55 32.03
N ALA A 8 28.69 -14.51 32.82
CA ALA A 8 29.59 -13.35 32.89
C ALA A 8 30.27 -13.05 31.55
N ALA A 9 30.76 -14.09 30.85
CA ALA A 9 31.36 -13.93 29.53
C ALA A 9 30.36 -13.41 28.50
N PHE A 10 29.13 -13.92 28.51
CA PHE A 10 28.06 -13.45 27.62
C PHE A 10 27.68 -11.99 27.89
N THR A 11 27.51 -11.61 29.15
CA THR A 11 27.17 -10.21 29.50
C THR A 11 28.28 -9.27 29.08
N ILE A 12 29.56 -9.62 29.32
CA ILE A 12 30.70 -8.79 28.91
C ILE A 12 30.75 -8.67 27.39
N ALA A 13 30.58 -9.78 26.65
CA ALA A 13 30.58 -9.75 25.20
C ALA A 13 29.47 -8.85 24.63
N VAL A 14 28.25 -8.96 25.16
CA VAL A 14 27.12 -8.13 24.73
C VAL A 14 27.36 -6.65 25.06
N THR A 15 27.86 -6.33 26.26
CA THR A 15 28.16 -4.94 26.63
C THR A 15 29.26 -4.34 25.76
N VAL A 16 30.29 -5.12 25.41
CA VAL A 16 31.37 -4.68 24.51
C VAL A 16 30.86 -4.44 23.09
N ILE A 17 29.98 -5.32 22.57
CA ILE A 17 29.37 -5.15 21.25
C ILE A 17 28.51 -3.89 21.20
N ILE A 18 27.67 -3.67 22.23
CA ILE A 18 26.83 -2.47 22.31
C ILE A 18 27.70 -1.22 22.39
N TRP A 19 28.71 -1.22 23.26
CA TRP A 19 29.61 -0.08 23.40
C TRP A 19 30.30 0.24 22.08
N PHE A 20 30.90 -0.76 21.41
CA PHE A 20 31.58 -0.57 20.13
C PHE A 20 30.65 -0.11 19.01
N GLY A 21 29.41 -0.61 18.98
CA GLY A 21 28.39 -0.17 18.02
C GLY A 21 27.92 1.26 18.27
N THR A 22 27.83 1.70 19.52
CA THR A 22 27.42 3.07 19.86
C THR A 22 28.54 4.11 19.71
N THR A 23 29.80 3.74 19.93
CA THR A 23 30.93 4.69 19.88
C THR A 23 31.58 4.82 18.51
N ASN A 24 31.38 3.84 17.62
CA ASN A 24 31.86 3.88 16.24
C ASN A 24 30.71 4.00 15.24
N ASN A 25 29.56 4.50 15.69
CA ASN A 25 28.46 4.80 14.79
C ASN A 25 28.86 6.00 13.93
N ASP A 26 28.82 5.84 12.62
CA ASP A 26 29.07 6.92 11.68
C ASP A 26 27.84 7.85 11.70
N GLU A 27 27.98 9.04 12.26
CA GLU A 27 26.91 10.04 12.29
C GLU A 27 26.47 10.47 10.88
N SER A 28 27.29 10.22 9.86
CA SER A 28 26.96 10.47 8.45
C SER A 28 26.31 9.27 7.74
N TRP A 29 26.17 8.12 8.43
CA TRP A 29 25.48 6.95 7.89
C TRP A 29 23.97 7.18 7.83
N THR A 30 23.45 7.37 6.62
CA THR A 30 22.02 7.56 6.31
C THR A 30 21.30 6.24 6.02
N GLY A 31 21.66 5.17 6.72
CA GLY A 31 21.15 3.82 6.48
C GLY A 31 19.63 3.72 6.32
N ASN A 32 19.22 2.85 5.38
CA ASN A 32 17.89 2.75 4.76
C ASN A 32 17.34 4.11 4.29
N ARG A 33 17.39 4.34 2.98
CA ARG A 33 16.99 5.56 2.24
C ARG A 33 15.51 5.99 2.39
N ASN A 34 14.79 5.48 3.38
CA ASN A 34 13.35 5.64 3.53
C ASN A 34 12.94 6.32 4.85
N VAL A 35 13.88 6.88 5.63
CA VAL A 35 13.53 7.56 6.88
C VAL A 35 14.30 8.87 7.02
N CYS A 36 13.71 9.98 6.56
CA CYS A 36 14.20 11.30 6.91
C CYS A 36 13.85 11.61 8.36
N VAL A 37 14.88 11.70 9.20
CA VAL A 37 14.79 12.06 10.62
C VAL A 37 15.68 13.28 10.90
N GLY A 38 15.43 13.99 12.00
CA GLY A 38 16.23 15.15 12.40
C GLY A 38 16.12 16.32 11.39
N GLU A 39 17.26 16.93 11.04
CA GLU A 39 17.30 18.11 10.16
C GLU A 39 16.68 17.86 8.78
N CYS A 40 16.79 16.64 8.22
CA CYS A 40 16.09 16.31 6.97
C CYS A 40 14.56 16.43 7.14
N TYR A 41 14.02 15.96 8.27
CA TYR A 41 12.58 16.03 8.53
C TYR A 41 12.11 17.47 8.77
N GLU A 42 12.91 18.29 9.46
CA GLU A 42 12.59 19.71 9.67
C GLU A 42 12.65 20.51 8.35
N ALA A 43 13.65 20.27 7.50
CA ALA A 43 13.75 20.88 6.17
C ALA A 43 12.59 20.44 5.26
N TRP A 44 12.29 19.14 5.22
CA TRP A 44 11.17 18.61 4.45
C TRP A 44 9.83 19.18 4.93
N LYS A 45 9.63 19.30 6.24
CA LYS A 45 8.44 19.96 6.82
C LYS A 45 8.37 21.43 6.39
N ALA A 46 9.47 22.18 6.45
CA ALA A 46 9.49 23.59 6.03
C ALA A 46 9.09 23.78 4.56
N GLU A 47 9.44 22.83 3.69
CA GLU A 47 9.08 22.86 2.26
C GLU A 47 7.67 22.33 1.97
N ASN A 48 7.11 21.47 2.82
CA ASN A 48 5.85 20.75 2.59
C ASN A 48 4.73 21.10 3.59
N GLY A 49 4.81 22.27 4.22
CA GLY A 49 3.71 22.84 5.02
C GLY A 49 3.79 22.62 6.53
N GLY A 50 4.80 21.93 7.06
CA GLY A 50 5.23 22.10 8.45
C GLY A 50 4.68 21.13 9.50
N SER A 51 3.57 20.43 9.25
CA SER A 51 2.99 19.49 10.23
C SER A 51 2.35 18.26 9.59
N ILE A 52 2.12 17.20 10.38
CA ILE A 52 1.34 16.02 9.96
C ILE A 52 -0.05 16.43 9.44
N ALA A 53 -0.64 17.48 10.01
CA ALA A 53 -1.93 17.99 9.57
C ALA A 53 -1.85 18.65 8.18
N ASP A 54 -0.73 19.32 7.86
CA ASP A 54 -0.52 19.93 6.55
C ASP A 54 -0.29 18.87 5.46
N ILE A 55 0.45 17.82 5.78
CA ILE A 55 0.63 16.65 4.89
C ILE A 55 -0.71 15.99 4.61
N GLU A 56 -1.53 15.77 5.65
CA GLU A 56 -2.85 15.17 5.49
C GLU A 56 -3.76 16.09 4.69
N ARG A 57 -3.76 17.40 4.93
CA ARG A 57 -4.53 18.36 4.11
C ARG A 57 -4.12 18.29 2.64
N VAL A 58 -2.82 18.35 2.33
CA VAL A 58 -2.33 18.28 0.94
C VAL A 58 -2.74 16.96 0.29
N LYS A 59 -2.67 15.85 1.02
CA LYS A 59 -3.16 14.55 0.56
C LYS A 59 -4.67 14.58 0.28
N GLN A 60 -5.48 15.16 1.16
CA GLN A 60 -6.92 15.27 0.95
C GLN A 60 -7.26 16.20 -0.22
N GLU A 61 -6.55 17.30 -0.40
CA GLU A 61 -6.68 18.20 -1.57
C GLU A 61 -6.32 17.47 -2.87
N ALA A 62 -5.23 16.68 -2.87
CA ALA A 62 -4.82 15.87 -4.01
C ALA A 62 -5.84 14.77 -4.34
N LEU A 63 -6.38 14.09 -3.32
CA LEU A 63 -7.45 13.08 -3.50
C LEU A 63 -8.74 13.71 -4.03
N ALA A 64 -9.10 14.91 -3.55
CA ALA A 64 -10.28 15.63 -4.02
C ALA A 64 -10.13 16.14 -5.45
N ALA A 65 -8.91 16.40 -5.91
CA ALA A 65 -8.61 16.84 -7.27
C ALA A 65 -8.37 15.67 -8.25
N ALA A 66 -8.21 14.44 -7.76
CA ALA A 66 -7.92 13.28 -8.58
C ALA A 66 -9.15 12.84 -9.40
N SER A 67 -8.92 12.37 -10.62
CA SER A 67 -9.99 11.78 -11.43
C SER A 67 -10.37 10.38 -10.94
N PRO A 68 -11.59 9.90 -11.22
CA PRO A 68 -11.99 8.54 -10.88
C PRO A 68 -11.05 7.46 -11.41
N GLU A 69 -10.49 7.65 -12.61
CA GLU A 69 -9.53 6.73 -13.22
C GLU A 69 -8.21 6.70 -12.45
N ALA A 70 -7.70 7.86 -12.04
CA ALA A 70 -6.46 7.94 -11.25
C ALA A 70 -6.63 7.31 -9.87
N LEU A 71 -7.79 7.53 -9.23
CA LEU A 71 -8.13 6.86 -7.97
C LEU A 71 -8.29 5.35 -8.16
N GLY A 72 -8.91 4.92 -9.27
CA GLY A 72 -9.09 3.52 -9.62
C GLY A 72 -7.80 2.79 -9.91
N GLU A 73 -6.82 3.46 -10.55
CA GLU A 73 -5.49 2.91 -10.82
C GLU A 73 -4.78 2.44 -9.54
N VAL A 74 -4.87 3.27 -8.48
CA VAL A 74 -4.28 2.94 -7.17
C VAL A 74 -4.91 1.67 -6.59
N TYR A 75 -6.22 1.50 -6.75
CA TYR A 75 -6.93 0.31 -6.27
C TYR A 75 -6.73 -0.93 -7.15
N TYR A 76 -6.45 -0.75 -8.44
CA TYR A 76 -6.31 -1.85 -9.39
C TYR A 76 -5.18 -2.83 -9.04
N GLY A 77 -4.19 -2.41 -8.22
CA GLY A 77 -3.16 -3.28 -7.70
C GLY A 77 -3.67 -4.57 -7.03
N GLN A 78 -4.88 -4.54 -6.45
CA GLN A 78 -5.53 -5.71 -5.85
C GLN A 78 -6.11 -6.69 -6.88
N CYS A 79 -6.35 -6.22 -8.11
CA CYS A 79 -7.00 -6.98 -9.19
C CYS A 79 -5.98 -7.75 -10.05
N ILE A 80 -4.76 -7.22 -10.16
CA ILE A 80 -3.71 -7.67 -11.10
C ILE A 80 -3.39 -9.15 -10.95
N ALA A 81 -3.36 -9.67 -9.72
CA ALA A 81 -2.98 -11.05 -9.44
C ALA A 81 -3.88 -12.08 -10.17
N CYS A 82 -5.15 -11.74 -10.41
CA CYS A 82 -6.10 -12.62 -11.08
C CYS A 82 -6.45 -12.17 -12.50
N HIS A 83 -6.50 -10.85 -12.74
CA HIS A 83 -6.99 -10.27 -13.99
C HIS A 83 -5.89 -9.73 -14.93
N GLY A 84 -4.63 -9.79 -14.52
CA GLY A 84 -3.50 -9.31 -15.32
C GLY A 84 -3.22 -7.82 -15.14
N GLY A 85 -1.97 -7.43 -15.41
CA GLY A 85 -1.49 -6.06 -15.17
C GLY A 85 -2.15 -5.02 -16.06
N LYS A 86 -2.58 -5.44 -17.25
CA LYS A 86 -3.31 -4.65 -18.24
C LYS A 86 -4.74 -5.17 -18.44
N GLY A 87 -5.27 -5.91 -17.47
CA GLY A 87 -6.61 -6.49 -17.57
C GLY A 87 -6.73 -7.57 -18.65
N GLU A 88 -5.62 -8.18 -19.08
CA GLU A 88 -5.57 -9.19 -20.14
C GLU A 88 -6.23 -10.53 -19.76
N GLY A 89 -6.52 -10.73 -18.48
CA GLY A 89 -7.08 -11.96 -17.93
C GLY A 89 -6.01 -12.93 -17.42
N GLY A 90 -6.46 -14.09 -16.95
CA GLY A 90 -5.60 -15.14 -16.41
C GLY A 90 -6.41 -16.13 -15.60
N ILE A 91 -6.31 -16.04 -14.27
CA ILE A 91 -7.19 -16.80 -13.35
C ILE A 91 -8.63 -16.30 -13.47
N GLY A 92 -8.78 -14.97 -13.52
CA GLY A 92 -10.03 -14.27 -13.78
C GLY A 92 -10.20 -13.92 -15.26
N PRO A 93 -11.41 -13.56 -15.68
CA PRO A 93 -11.69 -13.13 -17.05
C PRO A 93 -10.94 -11.85 -17.40
N LYS A 94 -10.72 -11.64 -18.71
CA LYS A 94 -10.20 -10.40 -19.27
C LYS A 94 -11.11 -9.21 -18.91
N LEU A 95 -10.53 -8.14 -18.39
CA LEU A 95 -11.22 -6.90 -18.02
C LEU A 95 -11.02 -5.78 -19.07
N ALA A 96 -9.89 -5.77 -19.77
CA ALA A 96 -9.59 -4.76 -20.79
C ALA A 96 -10.64 -4.75 -21.91
N GLY A 97 -11.11 -3.56 -22.27
CA GLY A 97 -12.18 -3.35 -23.23
C GLY A 97 -13.60 -3.71 -22.75
N GLN A 98 -13.81 -4.02 -21.47
CA GLN A 98 -15.18 -4.10 -20.91
C GLN A 98 -15.74 -2.70 -20.68
N ALA A 99 -17.06 -2.56 -20.83
CA ALA A 99 -17.73 -1.28 -20.58
C ALA A 99 -17.69 -0.93 -19.09
N VAL A 100 -17.48 0.35 -18.78
CA VAL A 100 -17.42 0.88 -17.41
C VAL A 100 -18.65 0.49 -16.59
N ASN A 101 -19.85 0.69 -17.15
CA ASN A 101 -21.11 0.35 -16.47
C ASN A 101 -21.20 -1.15 -16.16
N ASP A 102 -20.80 -2.01 -17.11
CA ASP A 102 -20.83 -3.45 -16.90
C ASP A 102 -19.90 -3.90 -15.78
N ILE A 103 -18.76 -3.23 -15.60
CA ILE A 103 -17.84 -3.51 -14.50
C ILE A 103 -18.44 -3.06 -13.17
N ALA A 104 -19.00 -1.85 -13.11
CA ALA A 104 -19.65 -1.32 -11.91
C ALA A 104 -20.83 -2.21 -11.48
N ASP A 105 -21.66 -2.67 -12.42
CA ASP A 105 -22.81 -3.54 -12.15
C ASP A 105 -22.38 -4.92 -11.64
N LYS A 106 -21.32 -5.49 -12.23
CA LYS A 106 -20.73 -6.76 -11.77
C LYS A 106 -20.18 -6.63 -10.36
N LEU A 107 -19.37 -5.61 -10.08
CA LEU A 107 -18.79 -5.38 -8.76
C LEU A 107 -19.87 -5.14 -7.70
N THR A 108 -20.89 -4.35 -8.02
CA THR A 108 -22.04 -4.11 -7.14
C THR A 108 -22.80 -5.40 -6.84
N GLY A 109 -23.06 -6.22 -7.87
CA GLY A 109 -23.66 -7.54 -7.68
C GLY A 109 -22.79 -8.46 -6.83
N TYR A 110 -21.47 -8.50 -7.07
CA TYR A 110 -20.56 -9.31 -6.27
C TYR A 110 -20.53 -8.87 -4.80
N ARG A 111 -20.55 -7.56 -4.52
CA ARG A 111 -20.63 -7.03 -3.15
C ARG A 111 -21.93 -7.44 -2.43
N ALA A 112 -23.03 -7.54 -3.19
CA ALA A 112 -24.31 -8.05 -2.71
C ALA A 112 -24.34 -9.59 -2.56
N GLY A 113 -23.31 -10.31 -3.03
CA GLY A 113 -23.28 -11.77 -3.03
C GLY A 113 -24.09 -12.39 -4.17
N GLU A 114 -24.44 -11.61 -5.19
CA GLU A 114 -25.19 -12.11 -6.35
C GLU A 114 -24.31 -12.99 -7.23
N PRO A 115 -24.83 -14.12 -7.73
CA PRO A 115 -24.14 -14.93 -8.72
C PRO A 115 -24.14 -14.22 -10.08
N ARG A 116 -22.96 -14.04 -10.68
CA ARG A 116 -22.75 -13.53 -12.05
C ARG A 116 -22.03 -14.52 -12.97
N GLY A 117 -21.71 -15.71 -12.46
CA GLY A 117 -20.98 -16.77 -13.18
C GLY A 117 -20.38 -17.82 -12.24
N ALA A 118 -19.73 -18.84 -12.81
CA ALA A 118 -19.17 -19.97 -12.05
C ALA A 118 -18.13 -19.55 -10.99
N GLN A 119 -17.42 -18.46 -11.21
CA GLN A 119 -16.37 -17.96 -10.32
C GLN A 119 -16.84 -16.84 -9.36
N SER A 120 -18.16 -16.60 -9.25
CA SER A 120 -18.70 -15.51 -8.40
C SER A 120 -18.23 -15.59 -6.95
N ALA A 121 -18.12 -16.81 -6.41
CA ALA A 121 -17.67 -17.05 -5.05
C ALA A 121 -16.25 -16.54 -4.77
N MET A 122 -15.40 -16.41 -5.79
CA MET A 122 -14.06 -15.83 -5.63
C MET A 122 -14.09 -14.30 -5.61
N MET A 123 -15.04 -13.67 -6.32
CA MET A 123 -15.15 -12.21 -6.39
C MET A 123 -15.98 -11.59 -5.26
N TRP A 124 -16.90 -12.35 -4.64
CA TRP A 124 -17.66 -11.85 -3.48
C TRP A 124 -16.79 -11.29 -2.35
N PRO A 125 -15.77 -12.01 -1.81
CA PRO A 125 -14.93 -11.47 -0.74
C PRO A 125 -14.09 -10.27 -1.19
N VAL A 126 -13.74 -10.19 -2.48
CA VAL A 126 -12.97 -9.07 -3.05
C VAL A 126 -13.85 -7.82 -3.13
N ALA A 127 -15.10 -7.96 -3.59
CA ALA A 127 -16.02 -6.85 -3.74
C ALA A 127 -16.70 -6.43 -2.42
N LYS A 128 -16.76 -7.32 -1.43
CA LYS A 128 -17.47 -7.09 -0.17
C LYS A 128 -17.08 -5.81 0.58
N PRO A 129 -15.78 -5.46 0.74
CA PRO A 129 -15.37 -4.25 1.45
C PRO A 129 -15.45 -2.97 0.61
N MET A 130 -15.74 -3.05 -0.70
CA MET A 130 -15.69 -1.89 -1.59
C MET A 130 -16.86 -0.93 -1.34
N THR A 131 -16.56 0.37 -1.26
CA THR A 131 -17.57 1.43 -1.26
C THR A 131 -18.10 1.69 -2.68
N ASP A 132 -19.16 2.48 -2.82
CA ASP A 132 -19.68 2.88 -4.13
C ASP A 132 -18.63 3.67 -4.94
N ASP A 133 -17.89 4.54 -4.25
CA ASP A 133 -16.80 5.31 -4.85
C ASP A 133 -15.67 4.41 -5.33
N ASP A 134 -15.29 3.39 -4.54
CA ASP A 134 -14.26 2.43 -4.97
C ASP A 134 -14.69 1.67 -6.23
N ILE A 135 -15.95 1.22 -6.28
CA ILE A 135 -16.51 0.54 -7.45
C ILE A 135 -16.50 1.46 -8.67
N GLY A 136 -16.95 2.71 -8.52
CA GLY A 136 -16.95 3.70 -9.58
C GLY A 136 -15.55 4.01 -10.11
N ASN A 137 -14.60 4.24 -9.20
CA ASN A 137 -13.21 4.54 -9.53
C ASN A 137 -12.53 3.37 -10.26
N ILE A 138 -12.66 2.14 -9.73
CA ILE A 138 -12.09 0.94 -10.36
C ILE A 138 -12.73 0.69 -11.73
N ALA A 139 -14.05 0.86 -11.86
CA ALA A 139 -14.73 0.70 -13.13
C ALA A 139 -14.27 1.73 -14.16
N ALA A 140 -14.09 2.99 -13.76
CA ALA A 140 -13.56 4.06 -14.60
C ALA A 140 -12.16 3.73 -15.09
N TYR A 141 -11.26 3.30 -14.19
CA TYR A 141 -9.91 2.89 -14.56
C TYR A 141 -9.89 1.70 -15.51
N ILE A 142 -10.66 0.64 -15.24
CA ILE A 142 -10.76 -0.53 -16.14
C ILE A 142 -11.24 -0.13 -17.52
N GLY A 143 -12.13 0.87 -17.64
CA GLY A 143 -12.56 1.40 -18.93
C GLY A 143 -11.44 2.06 -19.76
N THR A 144 -10.29 2.37 -19.15
CA THR A 144 -9.11 2.91 -19.83
C THR A 144 -8.11 1.84 -20.29
N LEU A 145 -8.31 0.58 -19.87
CA LEU A 145 -7.47 -0.59 -20.22
C LEU A 145 -7.88 -1.23 -21.55
#